data_AF-A0A822GIP1-F1
#
_entry.id   AF-A0A822GIP1-F1
#
_cell.length_a   1.000
_cell.length_b   1.000
_cell.length_c   1.000
_cell.angle_alpha   90.00
_cell.angle_beta   90.00
_cell.angle_gamma   90.00
#
_symmetry.space_group_name_H-M   'P 1'
#
loop_
_entity.id
_entity.type
_entity.pdbx_description
1 polymer ?
#
loop_
_entity_poly.entity_id
_entity_poly.type
_entity_poly.pdbx_seq_one_letter_code
_entity_poly.pdbx_strand_id
1 'polypeptide(L)'
;NDGNLYDRISTVLDDILFVEKILAEARQKSLNNGDKTTLLTLKQMSDAYICDFVELMGYELGDPSVVSGITLVYVTNKIYFDEVFAFLSKNNDPTVARRIHNYMRWRIIQTYIEDLSYNYVHAYRIFLNNYYTYTLHSTNEAYCTREVIRRFPLAIHRLYTMNSTKNSNTIETVFEFFLSTKRISSRTVDIRS
;
A
#
# COMPACT_ATOMS: atom_id res chain seq x y z
N ASN A 1 0.44 18.37 35.45
CA ASN A 1 0.35 16.89 35.44
C ASN A 1 0.86 16.30 34.13
N ASP A 2 1.77 16.99 33.44
CA ASP A 2 2.12 16.70 32.05
C ASP A 2 3.09 15.52 31.89
N GLY A 3 3.83 15.15 32.94
CA GLY A 3 4.72 13.98 32.92
C GLY A 3 4.00 12.68 32.53
N ASN A 4 2.77 12.48 33.02
CA ASN A 4 1.96 11.31 32.67
C ASN A 4 1.54 11.31 31.18
N LEU A 5 1.30 12.48 30.57
CA LEU A 5 0.94 12.56 29.16
C LEU A 5 2.14 12.26 28.25
N TYR A 6 3.30 12.85 28.55
CA TYR A 6 4.53 12.59 27.78
C TYR A 6 4.94 11.12 27.83
N ASP A 7 4.90 10.50 29.01
CA ASP A 7 5.25 9.08 29.17
C ASP A 7 4.30 8.17 28.38
N ARG A 8 3.00 8.51 28.35
CA ARG A 8 2.00 7.78 27.56
C ARG A 8 2.22 7.94 26.06
N ILE A 9 2.53 9.15 25.60
CA ILE A 9 2.84 9.40 24.18
C ILE A 9 4.11 8.65 23.76
N SER A 10 5.17 8.73 24.57
CA SER A 10 6.43 8.00 24.32
C SER A 10 6.18 6.50 24.19
N THR A 11 5.42 5.93 25.14
CA THR A 11 5.09 4.50 25.12
C THR A 11 4.36 4.08 23.84
N VAL A 12 3.41 4.90 23.36
CA VAL A 12 2.69 4.61 22.11
C VAL A 12 3.63 4.70 20.89
N LEU A 13 4.52 5.70 20.86
CA LEU A 13 5.49 5.86 19.77
C LEU A 13 6.50 4.70 19.74
N ASP A 14 7.01 4.29 20.90
CA ASP A 14 7.95 3.17 21.03
C ASP A 14 7.31 1.85 20.56
N ASP A 15 6.03 1.64 20.87
CA ASP A 15 5.28 0.50 20.37
C ASP A 15 5.15 0.50 18.85
N ILE A 16 4.81 1.65 18.26
CA ILE A 16 4.66 1.81 16.81
C ILE A 16 5.99 1.50 16.12
N LEU A 17 7.09 2.10 16.61
CA LEU A 17 8.43 1.88 16.05
C LEU A 17 8.91 0.44 16.23
N PHE A 18 8.55 -0.19 17.35
CA PHE A 18 8.86 -1.60 17.58
C PHE A 18 8.22 -2.50 16.53
N VAL A 19 6.93 -2.33 16.25
CA VAL A 19 6.23 -3.12 15.23
C VAL A 19 6.78 -2.82 13.84
N GLU A 20 6.98 -1.54 13.50
CA GLU A 20 7.53 -1.15 12.19
C GLU A 20 8.91 -1.76 11.94
N LYS A 21 9.77 -1.82 12.98
CA LYS A 21 11.08 -2.45 12.89
C LYS A 21 10.98 -3.94 12.56
N ILE A 22 10.07 -4.67 13.20
CA ILE A 22 9.84 -6.10 12.90
C ILE A 22 9.39 -6.28 11.46
N LEU A 23 8.45 -5.46 10.98
CA LEU A 23 7.97 -5.52 9.60
C LEU A 23 9.09 -5.18 8.60
N ALA A 24 9.92 -4.18 8.91
CA ALA A 24 11.06 -3.81 8.08
C ALA A 24 12.12 -4.92 8.02
N GLU A 25 12.43 -5.56 9.14
CA GLU A 25 13.36 -6.69 9.22
C GLU A 25 12.83 -7.90 8.43
N ALA A 26 11.54 -8.23 8.58
CA ALA A 26 10.87 -9.26 7.78
C ALA A 26 10.96 -8.96 6.28
N ARG A 27 10.77 -7.69 5.90
CA ARG A 27 10.87 -7.24 4.50
C ARG A 27 12.30 -7.37 3.98
N GLN A 28 13.29 -6.95 4.75
CA GLN A 28 14.70 -7.07 4.38
C GLN A 28 15.09 -8.54 4.21
N LYS A 29 14.62 -9.42 5.11
CA LYS A 29 14.85 -10.86 5.01
C LYS A 29 14.22 -11.47 3.75
N SER A 30 12.99 -11.10 3.42
CA SER A 30 12.31 -11.49 2.18
C SER A 30 13.10 -11.07 0.93
N LEU A 31 13.59 -9.83 0.89
CA LEU A 31 14.40 -9.32 -0.22
C LEU A 31 15.73 -10.06 -0.37
N ASN A 32 16.45 -10.28 0.73
CA ASN A 32 17.75 -10.94 0.71
C ASN A 32 17.69 -12.41 0.27
N ASN A 33 16.56 -13.09 0.50
CA ASN A 33 16.39 -14.51 0.22
C ASN A 33 15.67 -14.79 -1.12
N GLY A 34 15.32 -13.75 -1.89
CA GLY A 34 14.64 -13.92 -3.17
C GLY A 34 13.26 -14.53 -3.03
N ASP A 35 12.37 -13.81 -2.36
CA ASP A 35 10.99 -14.24 -2.09
C ASP A 35 10.26 -14.68 -3.38
N LYS A 36 9.47 -15.75 -3.26
CA LYS A 36 8.80 -16.36 -4.40
C LYS A 36 7.30 -16.30 -4.22
N THR A 37 6.61 -16.01 -5.33
CA THR A 37 5.16 -16.20 -5.40
C THR A 37 4.83 -17.69 -5.27
N THR A 38 4.06 -18.02 -4.25
CA THR A 38 3.62 -19.39 -3.94
C THR A 38 2.11 -19.49 -4.07
N LEU A 39 1.62 -20.53 -4.75
CA LEU A 39 0.19 -20.81 -4.85
C LEU A 39 -0.23 -21.73 -3.71
N LEU A 40 -1.22 -21.31 -2.92
CA LEU A 40 -1.77 -22.07 -1.79
C LEU A 40 -3.30 -22.05 -1.85
N THR A 41 -3.96 -23.00 -1.19
CA THR A 41 -5.39 -22.89 -0.92
C THR A 41 -5.64 -22.07 0.35
N LEU A 42 -6.81 -21.43 0.47
CA LEU A 42 -7.21 -20.73 1.70
C LEU A 42 -7.18 -21.65 2.93
N LYS A 43 -7.52 -22.93 2.76
CA LYS A 43 -7.39 -23.92 3.84
C LYS A 43 -5.93 -24.12 4.25
N GLN A 44 -5.02 -24.31 3.29
CA GLN A 44 -3.59 -24.45 3.59
C GLN A 44 -3.05 -23.21 4.32
N MET A 45 -3.53 -22.02 4.00
CA MET A 45 -3.18 -20.81 4.75
C MET A 45 -3.78 -20.81 6.17
N SER A 46 -5.06 -21.15 6.31
CA SER A 46 -5.73 -21.20 7.61
C SER A 46 -5.13 -22.24 8.55
N ASP A 47 -4.65 -23.36 8.01
CA ASP A 47 -3.96 -24.40 8.77
C ASP A 47 -2.53 -23.98 9.18
N ALA A 48 -1.87 -23.11 8.40
CA ALA A 48 -0.47 -22.71 8.60
C ALA A 48 -0.28 -21.50 9.51
N TYR A 49 -1.31 -20.66 9.68
CA TYR A 49 -1.19 -19.38 10.38
C TYR A 49 -2.32 -19.19 11.39
N ILE A 50 -2.18 -18.20 12.27
CA ILE A 50 -3.15 -17.93 13.36
C ILE A 50 -4.52 -17.39 12.89
N CYS A 51 -4.72 -17.15 11.58
CA CYS A 51 -5.90 -16.52 11.03
C CYS A 51 -6.69 -17.50 10.16
N ASP A 52 -8.01 -17.57 10.34
CA ASP A 52 -8.90 -18.23 9.39
C ASP A 52 -9.04 -17.37 8.13
N PHE A 53 -8.30 -17.75 7.09
CA PHE A 53 -8.31 -17.04 5.81
C PHE A 53 -9.56 -17.31 4.99
N VAL A 54 -10.29 -18.40 5.25
CA VAL A 54 -11.58 -18.64 4.57
C VAL A 54 -12.59 -17.63 5.08
N GLU A 55 -12.69 -17.48 6.41
CA GLU A 55 -13.58 -16.51 7.04
C GLU A 55 -13.18 -15.07 6.69
N LEU A 56 -11.88 -14.73 6.80
CA LEU A 56 -11.38 -13.39 6.48
C LEU A 56 -11.70 -12.99 5.04
N MET A 57 -11.43 -13.86 4.07
CA MET A 57 -11.70 -13.55 2.67
C MET A 57 -13.19 -13.49 2.36
N GLY A 58 -14.02 -14.28 3.06
CA GLY A 58 -15.47 -14.23 2.91
C GLY A 58 -16.04 -12.90 3.40
N TYR A 59 -15.48 -12.37 4.49
CA TYR A 59 -15.80 -11.04 5.01
C TYR A 59 -15.35 -9.93 4.05
N GLU A 60 -14.09 -9.94 3.61
CA GLU A 60 -13.51 -8.88 2.75
C GLU A 60 -14.17 -8.81 1.36
N LEU A 61 -14.60 -9.95 0.82
CA LEU A 61 -15.29 -10.00 -0.48
C LEU A 61 -16.81 -9.75 -0.36
N GLY A 62 -17.34 -9.66 0.85
CA GLY A 62 -18.75 -9.37 1.11
C GLY A 62 -19.72 -10.52 0.79
N ASP A 63 -19.21 -11.71 0.46
CA ASP A 63 -20.01 -12.90 0.19
C ASP A 63 -19.25 -14.19 0.57
N PRO A 64 -19.60 -14.83 1.70
CA PRO A 64 -18.98 -16.08 2.15
C PRO A 64 -19.19 -17.27 1.20
N SER A 65 -20.13 -17.19 0.26
CA SER A 65 -20.38 -18.26 -0.71
C SER A 65 -19.40 -18.27 -1.89
N VAL A 66 -18.67 -17.16 -2.08
CA VAL A 66 -17.71 -16.97 -3.19
C VAL A 66 -16.35 -17.62 -2.89
N VAL A 67 -16.02 -17.82 -1.62
CA VAL A 67 -14.75 -18.40 -1.18
C VAL A 67 -14.97 -19.64 -0.33
N SER A 68 -14.05 -20.59 -0.47
CA SER A 68 -14.05 -21.83 0.30
C SER A 68 -12.62 -22.26 0.60
N GLY A 69 -12.45 -23.31 1.40
CA GLY A 69 -11.13 -23.84 1.72
C GLY A 69 -10.30 -24.29 0.51
N ILE A 70 -10.93 -24.61 -0.63
CA ILE A 70 -10.24 -25.02 -1.86
C ILE A 70 -9.88 -23.84 -2.77
N THR A 71 -10.33 -22.62 -2.47
CA THR A 71 -10.02 -21.43 -3.26
C THR A 71 -8.51 -21.20 -3.27
N LEU A 72 -7.94 -21.04 -4.47
CA LEU A 72 -6.52 -20.85 -4.71
C LEU A 72 -6.15 -19.36 -4.63
N VAL A 73 -5.05 -19.07 -3.94
CA VAL A 73 -4.50 -17.73 -3.77
C VAL A 73 -2.99 -17.70 -3.97
N TYR A 74 -2.50 -16.62 -4.57
CA TYR A 74 -1.07 -16.38 -4.77
C TYR A 74 -0.52 -15.55 -3.62
N VAL A 75 0.42 -16.12 -2.85
CA VAL A 75 1.18 -15.43 -1.82
C VAL A 75 2.48 -14.92 -2.44
N THR A 76 2.56 -13.61 -2.72
CA THR A 76 3.65 -13.00 -3.49
C THR A 76 4.94 -12.78 -2.69
N ASN A 77 4.85 -12.66 -1.37
CA ASN A 77 6.01 -12.50 -0.48
C ASN A 77 5.91 -13.49 0.68
N LYS A 78 6.12 -14.79 0.40
CA LYS A 78 5.91 -15.87 1.36
C LYS A 78 6.82 -15.77 2.57
N ILE A 79 8.09 -15.42 2.39
CA ILE A 79 9.05 -15.25 3.50
C ILE A 79 8.62 -14.09 4.39
N TYR A 80 8.25 -12.95 3.79
CA TYR A 80 7.72 -11.82 4.56
C TYR A 80 6.47 -12.23 5.35
N PHE A 81 5.55 -12.94 4.69
CA PHE A 81 4.32 -13.42 5.28
C PHE A 81 4.57 -14.33 6.49
N ASP A 82 5.50 -15.29 6.36
CA ASP A 82 5.88 -16.20 7.44
C ASP A 82 6.41 -15.46 8.67
N GLU A 83 7.31 -14.49 8.48
CA GLU A 83 7.87 -13.70 9.58
C GLU A 83 6.80 -12.85 10.27
N VAL A 84 5.93 -12.21 9.50
CA VAL A 84 4.84 -11.39 10.05
C VAL A 84 3.87 -12.26 10.86
N PHE A 85 3.43 -13.40 10.34
CA PHE A 85 2.51 -14.27 11.05
C PHE A 85 3.16 -14.99 12.24
N ALA A 86 4.47 -15.24 12.21
CA ALA A 86 5.23 -15.70 13.36
C ALA A 86 5.35 -14.64 14.48
N PHE A 87 5.32 -13.34 14.12
CA PHE A 87 5.20 -12.27 15.10
C PHE A 87 3.76 -12.15 15.63
N LEU A 88 2.77 -12.15 14.75
CA LEU A 88 1.35 -12.03 15.12
C LEU A 88 0.87 -13.21 15.98
N SER A 89 1.45 -14.40 15.84
CA SER A 89 1.11 -15.56 16.69
C SER A 89 1.43 -15.33 18.17
N LYS A 90 2.25 -14.34 18.51
CA LYS A 90 2.58 -13.93 19.87
C LYS A 90 1.54 -12.98 20.49
N ASN A 91 0.42 -12.73 19.82
CA ASN A 91 -0.64 -11.81 20.28
C ASN A 91 -1.31 -12.23 21.61
N ASN A 92 -1.06 -13.43 22.11
CA ASN A 92 -1.49 -13.84 23.46
C ASN A 92 -0.70 -13.12 24.58
N ASP A 93 0.49 -12.55 24.29
CA ASP A 93 1.21 -11.67 25.20
C ASP A 93 0.54 -10.28 25.22
N PRO A 94 0.04 -9.81 26.38
CA PRO A 94 -0.62 -8.50 26.48
C PRO A 94 0.24 -7.33 26.00
N THR A 95 1.56 -7.42 26.14
CA THR A 95 2.50 -6.38 25.69
C THR A 95 2.58 -6.34 24.17
N VAL A 96 2.64 -7.52 23.53
CA VAL A 96 2.65 -7.65 22.06
C VAL A 96 1.31 -7.22 21.49
N ALA A 97 0.20 -7.65 22.10
CA ALA A 97 -1.14 -7.24 21.69
C ALA A 97 -1.32 -5.72 21.73
N ARG A 98 -0.89 -5.07 22.82
CA ARG A 98 -0.91 -3.62 22.96
C ARG A 98 -0.10 -2.93 21.86
N ARG A 99 1.08 -3.46 21.53
CA ARG A 99 1.95 -2.94 20.45
C ARG A 99 1.28 -3.04 19.09
N ILE A 100 0.75 -4.22 18.75
CA ILE A 100 0.02 -4.43 17.50
C ILE A 100 -1.18 -3.49 17.42
N HIS A 101 -1.95 -3.36 18.51
CA HIS A 101 -3.11 -2.48 18.55
C HIS A 101 -2.74 -1.00 18.33
N ASN A 102 -1.71 -0.50 19.01
CA ASN A 102 -1.22 0.87 18.83
C ASN A 102 -0.71 1.11 17.41
N TYR A 103 0.01 0.14 16.84
CA TYR A 103 0.46 0.19 15.46
C TYR A 103 -0.71 0.26 14.47
N MET A 104 -1.71 -0.62 14.60
CA MET A 104 -2.86 -0.64 13.70
C MET A 104 -3.69 0.66 13.78
N ARG A 105 -3.87 1.21 14.99
CA ARG A 105 -4.50 2.54 15.17
C ARG A 105 -3.70 3.63 14.48
N TRP A 106 -2.38 3.61 14.61
CA TRP A 106 -1.51 4.56 13.92
C TRP A 106 -1.64 4.45 12.40
N ARG A 107 -1.68 3.24 11.84
CA ARG A 107 -1.89 3.04 10.39
C ARG A 107 -3.21 3.62 9.91
N ILE A 108 -4.31 3.41 10.65
CA ILE A 108 -5.61 4.01 10.33
C ILE A 108 -5.52 5.54 10.38
N ILE A 109 -4.95 6.11 11.45
CA ILE A 109 -4.78 7.56 11.57
C ILE A 109 -3.98 8.09 10.38
N GLN A 110 -2.84 7.48 10.05
CA GLN A 110 -1.98 7.90 8.95
C GLN A 110 -2.70 7.82 7.59
N THR A 111 -3.57 6.82 7.38
CA THR A 111 -4.36 6.69 6.14
C THR A 111 -5.37 7.82 5.97
N TYR A 112 -6.00 8.27 7.05
CA TYR A 112 -7.08 9.26 6.99
C TYR A 112 -6.68 10.67 7.45
N ILE A 113 -5.43 10.89 7.86
CA ILE A 113 -5.00 12.16 8.48
C ILE A 113 -5.23 13.37 7.58
N GLU A 114 -5.15 13.19 6.26
CA GLU A 114 -5.40 14.25 5.27
C GLU A 114 -6.89 14.60 5.13
N ASP A 115 -7.81 13.70 5.54
CA ASP A 115 -9.27 13.89 5.51
C ASP A 115 -9.81 14.49 6.83
N LEU A 116 -8.95 14.67 7.85
CA LEU A 116 -9.32 15.20 9.16
C LEU A 116 -9.33 16.74 9.20
N SER A 117 -9.68 17.30 10.36
CA SER A 117 -9.65 18.76 10.56
C SER A 117 -8.25 19.34 10.36
N TYR A 118 -8.22 20.64 10.04
CA TYR A 118 -6.99 21.38 9.70
C TYR A 118 -5.83 21.12 10.68
N ASN A 119 -6.10 21.03 11.98
CA ASN A 119 -5.06 20.83 13.00
C ASN A 119 -4.31 19.50 12.82
N TYR A 120 -5.02 18.42 12.45
CA TYR A 120 -4.40 17.12 12.19
C TYR A 120 -3.60 17.13 10.89
N VAL A 121 -4.16 17.72 9.84
CA VAL A 121 -3.48 17.91 8.56
C VAL A 121 -2.21 18.74 8.72
N HIS A 122 -2.28 19.82 9.49
CA HIS A 122 -1.14 20.69 9.76
C HIS A 122 -0.03 19.98 10.54
N ALA A 123 -0.38 19.22 11.59
CA ALA A 123 0.58 18.40 12.33
C ALA A 123 1.27 17.37 11.44
N TYR A 124 0.52 16.70 10.55
CA TYR A 124 1.08 15.76 9.58
C TYR A 124 2.03 16.42 8.58
N ARG A 125 1.68 17.61 8.09
CA ARG A 125 2.53 18.41 7.19
C ARG A 125 3.86 18.79 7.86
N ILE A 126 3.85 19.14 9.14
CA ILE A 126 5.08 19.40 9.90
C ILE A 126 5.96 18.14 9.91
N PHE A 127 5.38 16.97 10.19
CA PHE A 127 6.11 15.71 10.13
C PHE A 127 6.71 15.45 8.74
N LEU A 128 5.92 15.60 7.67
CA LEU A 128 6.39 15.40 6.30
C LEU A 128 7.50 16.39 5.90
N ASN A 129 7.43 17.65 6.31
CA ASN A 129 8.48 18.65 6.05
C ASN A 129 9.80 18.33 6.76
N ASN A 130 9.73 17.68 7.92
CA ASN A 130 10.93 17.23 8.62
C ASN A 130 11.52 15.96 7.99
N TYR A 131 10.68 15.12 7.37
CA TYR A 131 11.10 13.85 6.78
C TYR A 131 11.58 14.00 5.32
N TYR A 132 10.82 14.74 4.51
CA TYR A 132 11.18 15.12 3.15
C TYR A 132 11.72 16.54 3.20
N THR A 133 12.98 16.74 2.82
CA THR A 133 13.69 18.04 2.81
C THR A 133 13.09 19.12 1.90
N TYR A 134 11.86 18.93 1.41
CA TYR A 134 11.13 19.86 0.56
C TYR A 134 9.70 20.07 1.09
N THR A 135 9.29 21.33 1.20
CA THR A 135 7.92 21.73 1.51
C THR A 135 6.99 21.42 0.34
N LEU A 136 6.43 20.21 0.32
CA LEU A 136 5.35 19.83 -0.57
C LEU A 136 4.02 20.23 0.07
N HIS A 137 3.70 21.53 0.01
CA HIS A 137 2.35 21.97 0.31
C HIS A 137 1.60 22.14 -1.00
N SER A 138 0.88 21.09 -1.40
CA SER A 138 -0.19 21.27 -2.36
C SER A 138 -1.19 22.24 -1.76
N THR A 139 -1.58 23.28 -2.52
CA THR A 139 -2.73 24.10 -2.13
C THR A 139 -3.96 23.21 -1.90
N ASN A 140 -4.99 23.71 -1.22
CA ASN A 140 -6.21 22.93 -0.99
C ASN A 140 -6.81 22.46 -2.32
N GLU A 141 -6.71 23.28 -3.37
CA GLU A 141 -7.12 22.93 -4.73
C GLU A 141 -6.29 21.78 -5.28
N ALA A 142 -4.96 21.83 -5.18
CA ALA A 142 -4.10 20.76 -5.67
C ALA A 142 -4.33 19.44 -4.89
N TYR A 143 -4.62 19.52 -3.59
CA TYR A 143 -5.02 18.37 -2.78
C TYR A 143 -6.35 17.76 -3.28
N CYS A 144 -7.39 18.58 -3.40
CA CYS A 144 -8.70 18.15 -3.88
C CYS A 144 -8.62 17.57 -5.30
N THR A 145 -7.87 18.20 -6.21
CA THR A 145 -7.65 17.69 -7.56
C THR A 145 -6.97 16.33 -7.53
N ARG A 146 -5.93 16.14 -6.70
CA ARG A 146 -5.25 14.85 -6.53
C ARG A 146 -6.21 13.76 -6.05
N GLU A 147 -7.02 14.04 -5.04
CA GLU A 147 -7.98 13.06 -4.51
C GLU A 147 -9.07 12.71 -5.52
N VAL A 148 -9.59 13.69 -6.27
CA VAL A 148 -10.58 13.42 -7.32
C VAL A 148 -9.97 12.59 -8.45
N ILE A 149 -8.73 12.89 -8.88
CA ILE A 149 -8.01 12.07 -9.88
C ILE A 149 -7.80 10.64 -9.36
N ARG A 150 -7.41 10.47 -8.10
CA ARG A 150 -7.16 9.16 -7.48
C ARG A 150 -8.42 8.30 -7.41
N ARG A 151 -9.56 8.91 -7.05
CA ARG A 151 -10.84 8.19 -6.89
C ARG A 151 -11.59 7.99 -8.22
N PHE A 152 -11.46 8.93 -9.16
CA PHE A 152 -12.19 8.92 -10.42
C PHE A 152 -11.28 9.11 -11.65
N PRO A 153 -10.24 8.29 -11.82
CA PRO A 153 -9.22 8.53 -12.84
C PRO A 153 -9.81 8.55 -14.25
N LEU A 154 -10.73 7.62 -14.55
CA LEU A 154 -11.37 7.53 -15.87
C LEU A 154 -12.27 8.73 -16.17
N ALA A 155 -13.03 9.22 -15.18
CA ALA A 155 -13.91 10.37 -15.36
C ALA A 155 -13.10 11.64 -15.61
N ILE A 156 -12.04 11.86 -14.83
CA ILE A 156 -11.16 13.03 -15.01
C ILE A 156 -10.38 12.94 -16.32
N HIS A 157 -9.83 11.77 -16.67
CA HIS A 157 -9.17 11.59 -17.98
C HIS A 157 -10.13 11.88 -19.13
N ARG A 158 -11.39 11.43 -19.05
CA ARG A 158 -12.41 11.73 -20.07
C ARG A 158 -12.72 13.23 -20.17
N LEU A 159 -12.87 13.92 -19.04
CA LEU A 159 -13.06 15.38 -19.04
C LEU A 159 -11.87 16.11 -19.64
N TYR A 160 -10.65 15.66 -19.30
CA TYR A 160 -9.42 16.19 -19.86
C TYR A 160 -9.35 15.99 -21.36
N THR A 161 -9.57 14.77 -21.88
CA THR A 161 -9.53 14.55 -23.34
C THR A 161 -10.63 15.31 -24.07
N MET A 162 -11.85 15.38 -23.53
CA MET A 162 -12.94 16.18 -24.13
C MET A 162 -12.58 17.68 -24.25
N ASN A 163 -11.89 18.24 -23.24
CA ASN A 163 -11.59 19.67 -23.21
C ASN A 163 -10.23 20.02 -23.86
N SER A 164 -9.25 19.12 -23.79
CA SER A 164 -7.84 19.38 -24.11
C SER A 164 -7.38 18.72 -25.42
N THR A 165 -8.01 17.62 -25.86
CA THR A 165 -7.68 16.96 -27.14
C THR A 165 -8.70 17.32 -28.21
N LYS A 166 -8.68 18.57 -28.67
CA LYS A 166 -9.44 19.01 -29.85
C LYS A 166 -8.73 18.70 -31.18
N ASN A 167 -7.46 18.30 -31.16
CA ASN A 167 -6.68 18.02 -32.37
C ASN A 167 -6.47 16.52 -32.59
N SER A 168 -7.14 15.95 -33.58
CA SER A 168 -6.94 14.57 -34.07
C SER A 168 -5.48 14.30 -34.51
N ASN A 169 -4.80 15.32 -35.01
CA ASN A 169 -3.45 15.20 -35.58
C ASN A 169 -2.39 14.79 -34.56
N THR A 170 -2.57 15.09 -33.26
CA THR A 170 -1.60 14.70 -32.22
C THR A 170 -1.64 13.21 -31.95
N ILE A 171 -2.82 12.58 -31.96
CA ILE A 171 -2.96 11.13 -31.76
C ILE A 171 -2.31 10.38 -32.93
N GLU A 172 -2.59 10.83 -34.16
CA GLU A 172 -2.02 10.25 -35.37
C GLU A 172 -0.49 10.38 -35.42
N THR A 173 0.06 11.55 -35.02
CA THR A 173 1.50 11.77 -34.94
C THR A 173 2.18 10.85 -33.92
N VAL A 174 1.58 10.69 -32.73
CA VAL A 174 2.11 9.78 -31.70
C VAL A 174 2.03 8.31 -32.16
N PHE A 175 0.96 7.94 -32.87
CA PHE A 175 0.80 6.60 -33.40
C PHE A 175 1.83 6.28 -34.49
N GLU A 176 2.06 7.20 -35.43
CA GLU A 176 3.11 7.07 -36.45
C GLU A 176 4.51 7.02 -35.84
N PHE A 177 4.78 7.79 -34.78
CA PHE A 177 6.02 7.68 -34.02
C PHE A 177 6.18 6.30 -33.37
N PHE A 178 5.12 5.74 -32.78
CA PHE A 178 5.17 4.39 -32.22
C PHE A 178 5.40 3.31 -33.29
N LEU A 179 4.75 3.43 -34.45
CA LEU A 179 4.94 2.49 -35.56
C LEU A 179 6.36 2.56 -36.15
N SER A 180 6.91 3.76 -36.32
CA SER A 180 8.27 3.95 -36.82
C SER A 180 9.33 3.38 -35.86
N THR A 181 9.19 3.62 -34.56
CA THR A 181 10.10 3.05 -33.53
C THR A 181 10.03 1.52 -33.49
N LYS A 182 8.82 0.94 -33.57
CA LYS A 182 8.65 -0.52 -33.63
C LYS A 182 9.30 -1.14 -34.88
N ARG A 183 9.18 -0.49 -36.05
CA ARG A 183 9.83 -0.93 -37.30
C ARG A 183 11.36 -0.85 -37.24
N ILE A 184 11.90 0.17 -36.56
CA ILE A 184 13.34 0.31 -36.36
C ILE A 184 13.84 -0.79 -35.41
N SER A 185 13.13 -1.05 -34.31
CA SER A 185 13.52 -2.09 -33.35
C SER A 185 13.46 -3.51 -33.92
N SER A 186 12.54 -3.79 -34.86
CA SER A 186 12.49 -5.11 -35.51
C SER A 186 13.62 -5.29 -36.52
N ARG A 187 14.03 -4.23 -37.23
CA ARG A 187 15.13 -4.30 -38.21
C ARG A 187 16.51 -4.42 -37.55
N THR A 188 16.72 -3.85 -36.37
CA THR A 188 18.00 -3.99 -35.63
C THR A 188 18.21 -5.36 -35.01
N VAL A 189 17.15 -6.15 -34.82
CA VAL A 189 17.24 -7.55 -34.37
C VAL A 189 17.69 -8.46 -35.53
N ASP A 190 17.17 -8.26 -36.75
CA ASP A 190 17.54 -9.05 -37.93
C ASP A 190 18.96 -8.78 -38.47
N ILE A 191 19.58 -7.64 -38.13
CA ILE A 191 20.95 -7.31 -38.58
C ILE A 191 22.02 -7.90 -37.62
N ARG A 192 21.62 -8.44 -36.46
CA ARG A 192 22.52 -9.05 -35.47
C ARG A 192 22.40 -10.58 -35.37
N SER A 193 21.59 -11.20 -36.22
CA SER A 193 21.56 -12.65 -36.48
C SER A 193 22.35 -12.99 -37.74
#